data_AF-A0A9D7JHB3-F1
#
_entry.id   AF-A0A9D7JHB3-F1
#
_cell.length_a   1.000
_cell.length_b   1.000
_cell.length_c   1.000
_cell.angle_alpha   90.00
_cell.angle_beta   90.00
_cell.angle_gamma   90.00
#
_symmetry.space_group_name_H-M   'P 1'
#
loop_
_entity.id
_entity.type
_entity.pdbx_description
1 polymer ?
#
loop_
_entity_poly.entity_id
_entity_poly.type
_entity_poly.pdbx_seq_one_letter_code
_entity_poly.pdbx_strand_id
1 'polypeptide(L)'
;MSSQSIHRRIIELEAQMAAAAASDDFERAARLRDQIADLKGPAVRKPPPGQMGLGTNIPVAEPPEGWKPPRKPDLMTNVKGRKR
;
A
#
# COMPACT_ATOMS: atom_id res chain seq x y z
N MET A 1 16.81 -2.16 3.97
CA MET A 1 17.24 -3.23 3.05
C MET A 1 17.28 -2.67 1.64
N SER A 2 18.27 -3.03 0.82
CA SER A 2 18.32 -2.57 -0.57
C SER A 2 17.23 -3.27 -1.40
N SER A 3 16.76 -2.63 -2.47
CA SER A 3 15.77 -3.23 -3.39
C SER A 3 16.20 -4.61 -3.91
N GLN A 4 17.50 -4.79 -4.17
CA GLN A 4 18.08 -6.05 -4.60
C GLN A 4 18.01 -7.15 -3.52
N SER A 5 18.25 -6.80 -2.25
CA SER A 5 18.14 -7.78 -1.15
C SER A 5 16.70 -8.26 -0.93
N ILE A 6 15.71 -7.39 -1.11
CA ILE A 6 14.28 -7.75 -1.02
C ILE A 6 13.92 -8.69 -2.17
N HIS A 7 14.38 -8.40 -3.38
CA HIS A 7 14.10 -9.24 -4.55
C HIS A 7 14.65 -10.67 -4.39
N ARG A 8 15.90 -10.82 -3.94
CA ARG A 8 16.47 -12.15 -3.63
C ARG A 8 15.65 -12.89 -2.59
N ARG A 9 15.23 -12.20 -1.53
CA ARG A 9 14.44 -12.81 -0.46
C ARG A 9 13.07 -13.28 -0.95
N ILE A 10 12.42 -12.52 -1.83
CA ILE A 10 11.14 -12.92 -2.45
C ILE A 10 11.33 -14.20 -3.26
N ILE A 11 12.37 -14.30 -4.09
CA ILE A 11 12.64 -15.50 -4.90
C ILE A 11 12.82 -16.74 -4.00
N GLU A 12 13.58 -16.61 -2.91
CA GLU A 12 13.78 -17.71 -1.95
C GLU A 12 12.46 -18.18 -1.32
N LEU A 13 11.59 -17.24 -0.94
CA LEU A 13 10.30 -17.56 -0.34
C LEU A 13 9.35 -18.20 -1.35
N GLU A 14 9.35 -17.75 -2.60
CA GLU A 14 8.56 -18.34 -3.69
C GLU A 14 8.97 -19.79 -3.95
N ALA A 15 10.28 -20.08 -3.95
CA ALA A 15 10.79 -21.45 -4.07
C ALA A 15 10.36 -22.34 -2.88
N GLN A 16 10.42 -21.82 -1.65
CA GLN A 16 9.97 -22.55 -0.46
C GLN A 16 8.46 -22.81 -0.47
N MET A 17 7.67 -21.85 -0.96
CA MET A 17 6.22 -21.98 -1.05
C MET A 17 5.84 -23.06 -2.07
N ALA A 18 6.50 -23.08 -3.23
CA ALA A 18 6.30 -24.11 -4.24
C ALA A 18 6.66 -25.52 -3.71
N ALA A 19 7.76 -25.64 -2.96
CA ALA A 19 8.15 -26.90 -2.33
C ALA A 19 7.13 -27.38 -1.29
N ALA A 20 6.62 -26.46 -0.45
CA ALA A 20 5.59 -26.78 0.54
C ALA A 20 4.25 -27.21 -0.13
N ALA A 21 3.85 -26.54 -1.21
CA ALA A 21 2.67 -26.92 -1.97
C ALA A 21 2.82 -28.28 -2.66
N ALA A 22 4.02 -28.61 -3.15
CA ALA A 22 4.33 -29.91 -3.73
C ALA A 22 4.33 -31.06 -2.70
N SER A 23 4.52 -30.75 -1.42
CA SER A 23 4.41 -31.70 -0.30
C SER A 23 3.05 -31.66 0.41
N ASP A 24 2.04 -31.04 -0.20
CA ASP A 24 0.69 -30.85 0.36
C ASP A 24 0.64 -30.11 1.72
N ASP A 25 1.70 -29.35 2.07
CA ASP A 25 1.76 -28.51 3.27
C ASP A 25 1.24 -27.10 2.95
N PHE A 26 -0.08 -27.01 2.76
CA PHE A 26 -0.74 -25.75 2.40
C PHE A 26 -0.73 -24.71 3.53
N GLU A 27 -0.65 -25.14 4.78
CA GLU A 27 -0.51 -24.25 5.93
C GLU A 27 0.82 -23.50 5.88
N ARG A 28 1.91 -24.21 5.61
CA ARG A 28 3.21 -23.59 5.40
C ARG A 28 3.23 -22.72 4.15
N ALA A 29 2.63 -23.18 3.05
CA ALA A 29 2.54 -22.39 1.83
C ALA A 29 1.78 -21.06 2.05
N ALA A 30 0.68 -21.08 2.81
CA ALA A 30 -0.10 -19.89 3.13
C ALA A 30 0.71 -18.88 3.95
N ARG A 31 1.45 -19.33 4.97
CA ARG A 31 2.33 -18.45 5.76
C ARG A 31 3.43 -17.82 4.91
N LEU A 32 4.03 -18.59 3.99
CA LEU A 32 5.05 -18.08 3.07
C LEU A 32 4.47 -17.06 2.09
N ARG A 33 3.26 -17.29 1.57
CA ARG A 33 2.53 -16.32 0.74
C ARG A 33 2.32 -14.99 1.47
N ASP A 34 1.91 -15.03 2.73
CA ASP A 34 1.67 -13.81 3.52
C ASP A 34 2.98 -13.04 3.76
N GLN A 35 4.10 -13.74 4.02
CA GLN A 35 5.43 -13.13 4.12
C GLN A 35 5.88 -12.47 2.80
N ILE A 36 5.58 -13.10 1.66
CA ILE A 36 5.87 -12.51 0.33
C ILE A 36 5.04 -11.24 0.13
N ALA A 37 3.77 -11.24 0.53
CA ALA A 37 2.89 -10.08 0.42
C ALA A 37 3.40 -8.90 1.28
N ASP A 38 3.88 -9.18 2.49
CA ASP A 38 4.48 -8.15 3.35
C ASP A 38 5.74 -7.53 2.72
N LEU A 39 6.58 -8.33 2.08
CA LEU A 39 7.81 -7.87 1.41
C LEU A 39 7.55 -7.12 0.10
N LYS A 40 6.54 -7.54 -0.69
CA LYS A 40 6.12 -6.82 -1.90
C LYS A 40 5.41 -5.49 -1.57
N GLY A 41 5.00 -5.32 -0.32
CA GLY A 41 4.12 -4.25 0.10
C GLY A 41 2.68 -4.50 -0.34
N PRO A 42 1.71 -3.81 0.26
CA PRO A 42 0.31 -4.04 -0.08
C PRO A 42 0.05 -3.60 -1.53
N ALA A 43 -0.48 -4.50 -2.37
CA ALA A 43 -0.88 -4.18 -3.74
C ALA A 43 -1.94 -3.05 -3.81
N VAL A 44 -2.65 -2.83 -2.70
CA VAL A 44 -3.64 -1.79 -2.49
C VAL A 44 -3.39 -1.17 -1.12
N ARG A 45 -3.24 0.15 -1.04
CA ARG A 45 -3.05 0.87 0.24
C ARG A 45 -4.13 0.44 1.23
N LYS A 46 -3.73 -0.16 2.36
CA LYS A 46 -4.65 -0.46 3.46
C LYS A 46 -5.02 0.86 4.15
N PRO A 47 -6.31 1.22 4.24
CA PRO A 47 -6.73 2.44 4.90
C PRO A 47 -6.46 2.32 6.41
N PRO A 48 -6.02 3.39 7.08
CA PRO A 48 -5.91 3.42 8.52
C PRO A 48 -7.28 3.15 9.18
N PRO A 49 -7.28 2.54 10.38
CA PRO A 49 -8.52 2.30 11.13
C PRO A 49 -9.29 3.61 11.33
N GLY A 50 -10.58 3.60 11.00
CA GLY A 50 -11.46 4.79 11.04
C GLY A 50 -11.68 5.48 9.69
N GLN A 51 -10.90 5.15 8.65
CA GLN A 51 -11.12 5.67 7.31
C GLN A 51 -12.07 4.74 6.52
N MET A 52 -13.38 4.95 6.67
CA MET A 52 -14.42 4.22 5.92
C MET A 52 -14.91 5.04 4.72
N GLY A 53 -15.03 4.43 3.53
CA GLY A 53 -15.61 5.08 2.34
C GLY A 53 -15.13 4.50 1.01
N LEU A 54 -15.94 4.63 -0.04
CA LEU A 54 -15.51 4.31 -1.41
C LEU A 54 -14.33 5.22 -1.78
N GLY A 55 -13.22 4.62 -2.24
CA GLY A 55 -12.03 5.34 -2.66
C GLY A 55 -10.91 5.49 -1.62
N THR A 56 -11.09 5.04 -0.38
CA THR A 56 -10.04 5.08 0.67
C THR A 56 -8.83 4.19 0.36
N ASN A 57 -9.05 3.18 -0.49
CA ASN A 57 -8.05 2.25 -0.99
C ASN A 57 -7.30 2.78 -2.23
N ILE A 58 -7.73 3.90 -2.83
CA ILE A 58 -7.12 4.42 -4.06
C ILE A 58 -5.78 5.07 -3.69
N PRO A 59 -4.66 4.67 -4.31
CA PRO A 59 -3.38 5.36 -4.12
C PRO A 59 -3.51 6.79 -4.66
N VAL A 60 -3.22 7.78 -3.81
CA VAL A 60 -3.13 9.18 -4.23
C VAL A 60 -1.76 9.36 -4.87
N ALA A 61 -1.71 9.81 -6.13
CA ALA A 61 -0.46 10.13 -6.79
C ALA A 61 0.27 11.23 -6.02
N GLU A 62 1.57 11.06 -5.78
CA GLU A 62 2.38 12.10 -5.15
C GLU A 62 2.45 13.32 -6.09
N PRO A 63 2.17 14.53 -5.57
CA PRO A 63 2.38 15.74 -6.35
C PRO A 63 3.86 15.87 -6.74
N PRO A 64 4.17 16.45 -7.90
CA PRO A 64 5.56 16.68 -8.31
C PRO A 64 6.26 17.64 -7.34
N GLU A 65 7.59 17.53 -7.28
CA GLU A 65 8.45 18.38 -6.44
C GLU A 65 8.13 19.87 -6.67
N GLY A 66 7.87 20.60 -5.58
CA GLY A 66 7.53 22.03 -5.63
C GLY A 66 6.09 22.37 -6.01
N TRP A 67 5.21 21.39 -6.23
CA TRP A 67 3.80 21.66 -6.48
C TRP A 67 3.11 22.31 -5.27
N LYS A 68 2.47 23.47 -5.50
CA LYS A 68 1.65 24.16 -4.50
C LYS A 68 0.19 24.17 -4.95
N PRO A 69 -0.76 23.75 -4.10
CA PRO A 69 -2.18 23.82 -4.44
C PRO A 69 -2.61 25.28 -4.66
N PRO A 70 -3.49 25.55 -5.64
CA PRO A 70 -3.99 26.90 -5.87
C PRO A 70 -4.79 27.41 -4.66
N ARG A 71 -4.81 28.73 -4.46
CA ARG A 71 -5.65 29.35 -3.43
C ARG A 71 -7.11 29.03 -3.73
N LYS A 72 -7.88 28.69 -2.71
CA LYS A 72 -9.34 28.48 -2.83
C LYS A 72 -9.97 29.74 -3.45
N PRO A 73 -10.86 29.59 -4.46
CA PRO A 73 -11.62 30.73 -4.98
C PRO A 73 -12.35 31.45 -3.86
N ASP A 74 -12.49 32.76 -4.00
CA ASP A 74 -13.28 33.52 -3.04
C ASP A 74 -14.72 33.01 -3.06
N LEU A 75 -15.31 32.84 -1.88
CA LEU A 75 -16.72 32.54 -1.81
C LEU A 75 -17.43 33.84 -2.13
N MET A 76 -18.30 33.88 -3.14
CA MET A 76 -19.16 35.02 -3.46
C MET A 76 -20.24 35.27 -2.39
N THR A 77 -19.92 34.94 -1.13
CA THR A 77 -20.78 34.92 0.05
C THR A 77 -19.95 35.31 1.26
N ASN A 78 -20.48 36.11 2.18
CA ASN A 78 -19.79 36.65 3.38
C ASN A 78 -19.44 35.61 4.47
N VAL A 79 -19.31 34.33 4.13
CA VAL A 79 -19.06 33.25 5.10
C VAL A 79 -17.56 33.14 5.34
N LYS A 80 -17.09 33.53 6.53
CA LYS A 80 -15.69 33.33 6.93
C LYS A 80 -15.38 31.83 6.95
N GLY A 81 -14.33 31.42 6.24
CA GLY A 81 -13.88 30.02 6.22
C GLY A 81 -13.56 29.51 7.63
N ARG A 82 -13.93 28.25 7.91
CA ARG A 82 -13.60 27.58 9.18
C ARG A 82 -12.07 27.56 9.32
N LYS A 83 -11.53 28.16 10.39
CA LYS A 83 -10.10 28.01 10.73
C LYS A 83 -9.82 26.52 10.91
N ARG A 84 -8.87 25.99 10.14
CA ARG A 84 -8.36 24.62 10.27
C ARG A 84 -7.32 24.58 11.37
#